data_AF-A0A2N2GB22-F1
#
_entry.id   AF-A0A2N2GB22-F1
#
_cell.length_a   1.000
_cell.length_b   1.000
_cell.length_c   1.000
_cell.angle_alpha   90.00
_cell.angle_beta   90.00
_cell.angle_gamma   90.00
#
_symmetry.space_group_name_H-M   'P 1'
#
loop_
_entity.id
_entity.type
_entity.pdbx_description
1 polymer ?
#
loop_
_entity_poly.entity_id
_entity_poly.type
_entity_poly.pdbx_seq_one_letter_code
_entity_poly.pdbx_strand_id
1 'polypeptide(L)'
;MVETKSEQAMLKEFAEFIDAKPTAPGGPADEAILRMVGKDLRPALWKVYTKFTIIEVAAGLLTLTICPQFGLGFSRHNEFLHALHLATPPVVFYLLCGLFFVIFGAALGGLVLTRDEIRSFFNNDNLYFAVYSILAYLTLVALGFEVFVLSSLTWMLGAILGNLLGFRAVIRLRQVTI
;
A
#
# COMPACT_ATOMS: atom_id res chain seq x y z
N MET A 1 33.06 11.57 -45.63
CA MET A 1 32.32 11.97 -46.86
C MET A 1 30.90 11.46 -46.69
N VAL A 2 29.91 12.35 -46.62
CA VAL A 2 28.49 11.98 -46.62
C VAL A 2 28.10 11.84 -48.08
N GLU A 3 27.76 10.63 -48.50
CA GLU A 3 27.35 10.34 -49.87
C GLU A 3 25.95 10.97 -50.08
N THR A 4 25.92 12.13 -50.73
CA THR A 4 24.66 12.80 -51.08
C THR A 4 23.94 11.98 -52.13
N LYS A 5 22.85 11.31 -51.72
CA LYS A 5 21.92 10.63 -52.63
C LYS A 5 21.45 11.61 -53.71
N SER A 6 21.38 11.16 -54.95
CA SER A 6 20.87 11.98 -56.05
C SER A 6 19.39 12.32 -55.82
N GLU A 7 18.96 13.47 -56.33
CA GLU A 7 17.58 13.95 -56.22
C GLU A 7 16.57 12.93 -56.78
N GLN A 8 16.92 12.25 -57.87
CA GLN A 8 16.12 11.17 -58.45
C GLN A 8 15.98 9.96 -57.52
N ALA A 9 17.03 9.63 -56.76
CA ALA A 9 16.97 8.54 -55.79
C ALA A 9 16.04 8.88 -54.62
N MET A 10 16.05 10.14 -54.15
CA MET A 10 15.12 10.60 -53.11
C MET A 10 13.68 10.61 -53.58
N LEU A 11 13.41 11.07 -54.81
CA LEU A 11 12.06 11.05 -55.38
C LEU A 11 11.52 9.62 -55.53
N LYS A 12 12.39 8.67 -55.89
CA LYS A 12 12.02 7.26 -56.00
C LYS A 12 11.69 6.65 -54.63
N GLU A 13 12.53 6.87 -53.61
CA GLU A 13 12.24 6.42 -52.24
C GLU A 13 10.95 7.03 -51.69
N PHE A 14 10.70 8.31 -51.98
CA PHE A 14 9.48 8.98 -51.57
C PHE A 14 8.24 8.38 -52.26
N ALA A 15 8.31 8.12 -53.57
CA ALA A 15 7.23 7.45 -54.30
C ALA A 15 6.99 6.03 -53.77
N GLU A 16 8.06 5.26 -53.51
CA GLU A 16 7.99 3.93 -52.91
C GLU A 16 7.37 3.95 -51.51
N PHE A 17 7.65 5.00 -50.71
CA PHE A 17 7.05 5.18 -49.39
C PHE A 17 5.55 5.51 -49.46
N ILE A 18 5.14 6.37 -50.40
CA ILE A 18 3.73 6.72 -50.60
C ILE A 18 2.91 5.52 -51.12
N ASP A 19 3.50 4.72 -52.02
CA ASP A 19 2.87 3.52 -52.57
C ASP A 19 2.97 2.29 -51.65
N ALA A 20 3.80 2.35 -50.62
CA ALA A 20 3.90 1.28 -49.64
C ALA A 20 2.55 1.09 -48.94
N LYS A 21 2.01 -0.14 -49.01
CA LYS A 21 0.81 -0.48 -48.25
C LYS A 21 1.07 -0.28 -46.76
N PRO A 22 0.17 0.40 -46.02
CA PRO A 22 0.26 0.48 -44.57
C PRO A 22 0.34 -0.93 -43.98
N THR A 23 1.50 -1.27 -43.44
CA THR A 23 1.67 -2.48 -42.65
C THR A 23 1.18 -2.18 -41.24
N ALA A 24 -0.14 -2.24 -41.05
CA ALA A 24 -0.67 -2.33 -39.70
C ALA A 24 -0.05 -3.58 -39.04
N PRO A 25 0.33 -3.53 -37.75
CA PRO A 25 0.64 -4.73 -37.01
C PRO A 25 -0.50 -5.73 -37.23
N GLY A 26 -0.18 -6.99 -37.52
CA GLY A 26 -1.24 -7.99 -37.69
C GLY A 26 -2.09 -8.08 -36.41
N GLY A 27 -3.35 -8.47 -36.53
CA GLY A 27 -4.25 -8.68 -35.37
C GLY A 27 -3.62 -9.42 -34.17
N PRO A 28 -2.74 -10.43 -34.36
CA PRO A 28 -2.03 -11.08 -33.24
C PRO A 28 -1.10 -10.15 -32.45
N ALA A 29 -0.45 -9.18 -33.10
CA ALA A 29 0.43 -8.23 -32.45
C ALA A 29 -0.37 -7.20 -31.63
N ASP A 30 -1.47 -6.69 -32.19
CA ASP A 30 -2.38 -5.77 -31.49
C ASP A 30 -3.00 -6.47 -30.27
N GLU A 31 -3.47 -7.71 -30.42
CA GLU A 31 -4.03 -8.48 -29.31
C GLU A 31 -2.97 -8.78 -28.24
N ALA A 32 -1.73 -9.07 -28.65
CA ALA A 32 -0.62 -9.26 -27.71
C ALA A 32 -0.32 -7.98 -26.91
N ILE A 33 -0.29 -6.82 -27.56
CA ILE A 33 -0.08 -5.52 -26.91
C ILE A 33 -1.24 -5.20 -25.96
N LEU A 34 -2.48 -5.33 -26.41
CA LEU A 34 -3.67 -5.08 -25.58
C LEU A 34 -3.73 -6.00 -24.36
N ARG A 35 -3.36 -7.28 -24.52
CA ARG A 35 -3.28 -8.23 -23.41
C ARG A 35 -2.17 -7.87 -22.42
N MET A 36 -1.02 -7.42 -22.92
CA MET A 36 0.09 -6.96 -22.10
C MET A 36 -0.32 -5.74 -21.27
N VAL A 37 -0.83 -4.69 -21.93
CA VAL A 37 -1.30 -3.47 -21.28
C VAL A 37 -2.45 -3.76 -20.30
N GLY A 38 -3.39 -4.62 -20.68
CA GLY A 38 -4.51 -5.02 -19.81
C GLY A 38 -4.06 -5.74 -18.54
N LYS A 39 -2.99 -6.53 -18.60
CA LYS A 39 -2.39 -7.19 -17.45
C LYS A 39 -1.69 -6.19 -16.53
N ASP A 40 -1.01 -5.20 -17.10
CA ASP A 40 -0.31 -4.17 -16.32
C ASP A 40 -1.30 -3.22 -15.61
N LEU A 41 -2.42 -2.91 -16.27
CA LEU A 41 -3.50 -2.08 -15.71
C LEU A 41 -4.35 -2.80 -14.64
N ARG A 42 -4.23 -4.12 -14.50
CA ARG A 42 -5.01 -4.93 -13.55
C ARG A 42 -4.09 -5.81 -12.72
N PRO A 43 -3.36 -5.24 -11.74
CA PRO A 43 -2.53 -6.03 -10.86
C PRO A 43 -3.38 -7.08 -10.13
N ALA A 44 -2.82 -8.28 -9.97
CA ALA A 44 -3.49 -9.34 -9.23
C ALA A 44 -3.67 -8.94 -7.77
N LEU A 45 -4.92 -8.91 -7.27
CA LEU A 45 -5.25 -8.43 -5.93
C LEU A 45 -4.43 -9.08 -4.81
N TRP A 46 -4.17 -10.38 -4.91
CA TRP A 46 -3.37 -11.09 -3.90
C TRP A 46 -1.96 -10.51 -3.78
N LYS A 47 -1.33 -10.08 -4.90
CA LYS A 47 -0.01 -9.45 -4.87
C LYS A 47 -0.06 -8.11 -4.16
N VAL A 48 -1.10 -7.33 -4.41
CA VAL A 48 -1.31 -6.03 -3.76
C VAL A 48 -1.51 -6.21 -2.26
N TYR A 49 -2.37 -7.14 -1.85
CA TYR A 49 -2.58 -7.46 -0.44
C TYR A 49 -1.32 -7.99 0.23
N THR A 50 -0.59 -8.91 -0.39
CA THR A 50 0.68 -9.41 0.18
C THR A 50 1.69 -8.29 0.35
N LYS A 51 1.87 -7.43 -0.66
CA LYS A 51 2.77 -6.27 -0.59
C LYS A 51 2.37 -5.33 0.54
N PHE A 52 1.09 -5.00 0.66
CA PHE A 52 0.59 -4.13 1.72
C PHE A 52 0.74 -4.76 3.11
N THR A 53 0.43 -6.05 3.26
CA THR A 53 0.61 -6.79 4.53
C THR A 53 2.08 -6.78 4.97
N ILE A 54 3.03 -6.93 4.05
CA ILE A 54 4.47 -6.86 4.39
C ILE A 54 4.83 -5.48 4.93
N ILE A 55 4.31 -4.41 4.31
CA ILE A 55 4.54 -3.03 4.78
C ILE A 55 3.96 -2.84 6.18
N GLU A 56 2.71 -3.25 6.39
CA GLU A 56 2.03 -3.17 7.68
C GLU A 56 2.74 -3.96 8.78
N VAL A 57 3.15 -5.20 8.51
CA VAL A 57 3.89 -6.02 9.48
C VAL A 57 5.24 -5.39 9.80
N ALA A 58 5.99 -4.93 8.79
CA ALA A 58 7.29 -4.29 9.01
C ALA A 58 7.15 -2.99 9.83
N ALA A 59 6.16 -2.17 9.50
CA ALA A 59 5.83 -0.95 10.23
C ALA A 59 5.40 -1.25 11.67
N GLY A 60 4.49 -2.22 11.87
CA GLY A 60 4.03 -2.65 13.18
C GLY A 60 5.19 -3.15 14.05
N LEU A 61 6.07 -3.99 13.51
CA LEU A 61 7.30 -4.43 14.22
C LEU A 61 8.19 -3.25 14.61
N LEU A 62 8.34 -2.24 13.72
CA LEU A 62 9.06 -1.03 14.05
C LEU A 62 8.39 -0.25 15.19
N THR A 63 7.06 -0.12 15.18
CA THR A 63 6.35 0.56 16.29
C THR A 63 6.55 -0.14 17.63
N LEU A 64 6.69 -1.47 17.66
CA LEU A 64 6.99 -2.25 18.89
C LEU A 64 8.40 -1.98 19.45
N THR A 65 9.31 -1.41 18.66
CA THR A 65 10.61 -0.93 19.17
C THR A 65 10.49 0.38 19.94
N ILE A 66 9.43 1.16 19.67
CA ILE A 66 9.18 2.48 20.27
C ILE A 66 8.19 2.35 21.43
N CYS A 67 7.09 1.65 21.20
CA CYS A 67 6.00 1.44 22.13
C CYS A 67 5.72 -0.06 22.20
N PRO A 68 6.28 -0.77 23.20
CA PRO A 68 5.86 -2.13 23.50
C PRO A 68 4.35 -2.18 23.71
N GLN A 69 3.68 -3.14 23.09
CA GLN A 69 2.22 -3.32 23.21
C GLN A 69 1.92 -4.73 23.69
N PHE A 70 1.00 -4.88 24.65
CA PHE A 70 0.63 -6.18 25.24
C PHE A 70 1.79 -6.97 25.85
N GLY A 71 2.81 -6.27 26.36
CA GLY A 71 4.05 -6.86 26.86
C GLY A 71 5.04 -7.27 25.76
N LEU A 72 4.68 -7.11 24.48
CA LEU A 72 5.56 -7.39 23.34
C LEU A 72 6.29 -6.12 22.93
N GLY A 73 7.61 -6.13 23.02
CA GLY A 73 8.46 -5.06 22.54
C GLY A 73 9.94 -5.37 22.73
N PHE A 74 10.77 -4.68 21.97
CA PHE A 74 12.23 -4.86 22.01
C PHE A 74 12.94 -3.88 22.95
N SER A 75 12.21 -2.88 23.47
CA SER A 75 12.72 -1.86 24.39
C SER A 75 12.37 -2.17 25.84
N ARG A 76 13.17 -1.65 26.79
CA ARG A 76 12.86 -1.69 28.23
C ARG A 76 11.60 -0.87 28.55
N HIS A 77 11.05 -1.06 29.75
CA HIS A 77 9.94 -0.25 30.28
C HIS A 77 10.17 1.24 30.03
N ASN A 78 9.23 1.86 29.32
CA ASN A 78 9.24 3.28 29.04
C ASN A 78 8.39 4.00 30.10
N GLU A 79 9.04 4.72 31.01
CA GLU A 79 8.39 5.43 32.12
C GLU A 79 7.34 6.43 31.64
N PHE A 80 7.58 7.09 30.49
CA PHE A 80 6.62 8.03 29.92
C PHE A 80 5.34 7.32 29.47
N LEU A 81 5.46 6.18 28.76
CA LEU A 81 4.29 5.41 28.34
C LEU A 81 3.54 4.83 29.54
N HIS A 82 4.25 4.44 30.59
CA HIS A 82 3.63 3.99 31.84
C HIS A 82 2.86 5.12 32.54
N ALA A 83 3.47 6.30 32.67
CA ALA A 83 2.82 7.48 33.23
C ALA A 83 1.60 7.90 32.39
N LEU A 84 1.71 7.83 31.06
CA LEU A 84 0.61 8.13 30.15
C LEU A 84 -0.54 7.13 30.30
N HIS A 85 -0.24 5.84 30.48
CA HIS A 85 -1.24 4.80 30.73
C HIS A 85 -1.98 5.04 32.06
N LEU A 86 -1.26 5.45 33.11
CA LEU A 86 -1.87 5.77 34.41
C LEU A 86 -2.71 7.06 34.37
N ALA A 87 -2.33 8.04 33.57
CA ALA A 87 -3.00 9.33 33.46
C ALA A 87 -4.21 9.34 32.51
N THR A 88 -4.37 8.30 31.67
CA THR A 88 -5.37 8.26 30.59
C THR A 88 -6.42 7.19 30.86
N PRO A 89 -7.72 7.44 30.59
CA PRO A 89 -8.72 6.38 30.64
C PRO A 89 -8.32 5.18 29.77
N PRO A 90 -8.42 3.93 30.26
CA PRO A 90 -7.93 2.75 29.55
C PRO A 90 -8.45 2.64 28.11
N VAL A 91 -9.73 2.95 27.90
CA VAL A 91 -10.38 2.94 26.57
C VAL A 91 -9.67 3.88 25.58
N VAL A 92 -9.33 5.09 26.01
CA VAL A 92 -8.66 6.09 25.16
C VAL A 92 -7.23 5.65 24.89
N PHE A 93 -6.53 5.15 25.92
CA PHE A 93 -5.16 4.68 25.78
C PHE A 93 -5.04 3.54 24.76
N TYR A 94 -5.84 2.47 24.91
CA TYR A 94 -5.81 1.33 23.99
C TYR A 94 -6.23 1.72 22.57
N LEU A 95 -7.23 2.58 22.41
CA LEU A 95 -7.62 3.12 21.11
C LEU A 95 -6.45 3.84 20.42
N LEU A 96 -5.73 4.70 21.14
CA LEU A 96 -4.58 5.41 20.57
C LEU A 96 -3.41 4.47 20.27
N CYS A 97 -3.17 3.44 21.09
CA CYS A 97 -2.15 2.42 20.82
C CYS A 97 -2.44 1.65 19.52
N GLY A 98 -3.69 1.25 19.30
CA GLY A 98 -4.09 0.57 18.07
C GLY A 98 -3.97 1.46 16.86
N LEU A 99 -4.38 2.72 16.98
CA LEU A 99 -4.20 3.72 15.93
C LEU A 99 -2.72 3.89 15.58
N PHE A 100 -1.87 4.12 16.58
CA PHE A 100 -0.44 4.31 16.40
C PHE A 100 0.25 3.10 15.76
N PHE A 101 -0.15 1.88 16.15
CA PHE A 101 0.44 0.64 15.65
C PHE A 101 0.38 0.52 14.12
N VAL A 102 -0.75 0.91 13.53
CA VAL A 102 -1.01 0.68 12.09
C VAL A 102 -0.92 1.95 11.24
N ILE A 103 -1.10 3.15 11.80
CA ILE A 103 -1.19 4.39 11.00
C ILE A 103 0.06 4.61 10.16
N PHE A 104 1.24 4.24 10.68
CA PHE A 104 2.50 4.35 9.96
C PHE A 104 2.57 3.37 8.78
N GLY A 105 2.18 2.12 8.98
CA GLY A 105 2.10 1.11 7.92
C GLY A 105 1.12 1.52 6.82
N ALA A 106 -0.05 2.01 7.21
CA ALA A 106 -1.09 2.43 6.28
C ALA A 106 -0.66 3.64 5.45
N ALA A 107 -0.02 4.62 6.08
CA ALA A 107 0.55 5.78 5.40
C ALA A 107 1.66 5.38 4.43
N LEU A 108 2.59 4.52 4.85
CA LEU A 108 3.66 3.99 3.99
C LEU A 108 3.10 3.20 2.81
N GLY A 109 2.09 2.35 3.03
CA GLY A 109 1.42 1.61 1.98
C GLY A 109 0.78 2.55 0.95
N GLY A 110 0.13 3.63 1.41
CA GLY A 110 -0.39 4.68 0.53
C GLY A 110 0.68 5.41 -0.30
N LEU A 111 1.93 5.48 0.17
CA LEU A 111 3.06 6.07 -0.56
C LEU A 111 3.72 5.08 -1.54
N VAL A 112 3.88 3.82 -1.12
CA VAL A 112 4.64 2.78 -1.84
C VAL A 112 3.82 2.11 -2.95
N LEU A 113 2.50 2.00 -2.79
CA LEU A 113 1.65 1.41 -3.83
C LEU A 113 1.55 2.31 -5.08
N THR A 114 1.53 1.66 -6.25
CA THR A 114 1.30 2.33 -7.54
C THR A 114 -0.17 2.76 -7.68
N ARG A 115 -0.47 3.62 -8.66
CA ARG A 115 -1.85 4.08 -8.90
C ARG A 115 -2.79 2.92 -9.24
N ASP A 116 -2.33 1.97 -10.05
CA ASP A 116 -3.13 0.80 -10.45
C ASP A 116 -3.34 -0.17 -9.29
N GLU A 117 -2.31 -0.36 -8.45
CA GLU A 117 -2.43 -1.15 -7.21
C GLU A 117 -3.46 -0.53 -6.28
N ILE A 118 -3.38 0.79 -6.03
CA ILE A 118 -4.33 1.54 -5.20
C ILE A 118 -5.74 1.42 -5.75
N ARG A 119 -5.93 1.60 -7.07
CA ARG A 119 -7.24 1.48 -7.72
C ARG A 119 -7.85 0.09 -7.53
N SER A 120 -7.03 -0.96 -7.63
CA SER A 120 -7.48 -2.34 -7.42
C SER A 120 -7.82 -2.64 -5.95
N PHE A 121 -7.09 -2.04 -5.01
CA PHE A 121 -7.25 -2.22 -3.56
C PHE A 121 -8.49 -1.50 -3.01
N PHE A 122 -8.83 -0.33 -3.54
CA PHE A 122 -9.91 0.54 -3.04
C PHE A 122 -11.30 -0.11 -2.97
N ASN A 123 -11.60 -1.10 -3.82
CA ASN A 123 -12.93 -1.73 -3.80
C ASN A 123 -13.23 -2.51 -2.52
N ASN A 124 -12.20 -2.97 -1.79
CA ASN A 124 -12.36 -3.79 -0.58
C ASN A 124 -11.40 -3.38 0.55
N ASP A 125 -10.94 -2.13 0.54
CA ASP A 125 -9.96 -1.59 1.49
C ASP A 125 -10.43 -1.74 2.95
N ASN A 126 -11.70 -1.40 3.23
CA ASN A 126 -12.28 -1.47 4.56
C ASN A 126 -12.27 -2.90 5.14
N LEU A 127 -12.59 -3.90 4.31
CA LEU A 127 -12.60 -5.30 4.73
C LEU A 127 -11.17 -5.77 5.03
N TYR A 128 -10.22 -5.41 4.17
CA TYR A 128 -8.81 -5.70 4.41
C TYR A 128 -8.33 -5.11 5.73
N PHE A 129 -8.60 -3.82 5.99
CA PHE A 129 -8.19 -3.16 7.24
C PHE A 129 -8.84 -3.76 8.47
N ALA A 130 -10.11 -4.15 8.40
CA ALA A 130 -10.78 -4.85 9.49
C ALA A 130 -10.13 -6.22 9.78
N VAL A 131 -9.93 -7.03 8.73
CA VAL A 131 -9.29 -8.35 8.86
C VAL A 131 -7.86 -8.23 9.39
N TYR A 132 -7.07 -7.31 8.84
CA TYR A 132 -5.70 -7.07 9.31
C TYR A 132 -5.69 -6.66 10.79
N SER A 133 -6.54 -5.71 11.19
CA SER A 133 -6.62 -5.23 12.58
C SER A 133 -7.03 -6.34 13.55
N ILE A 134 -7.99 -7.20 13.17
CA ILE A 134 -8.39 -8.38 13.94
C ILE A 134 -7.21 -9.35 14.08
N LEU A 135 -6.53 -9.70 12.98
CA LEU A 135 -5.43 -10.65 13.00
C LEU A 135 -4.22 -10.14 13.78
N ALA A 136 -3.89 -8.86 13.65
CA ALA A 136 -2.84 -8.20 14.42
C ALA A 136 -3.18 -8.21 15.91
N TYR A 137 -4.41 -7.84 16.28
CA TYR A 137 -4.89 -7.93 17.65
C TYR A 137 -4.78 -9.35 18.21
N LEU A 138 -5.30 -10.35 17.51
CA LEU A 138 -5.25 -11.75 17.93
C LEU A 138 -3.81 -12.24 18.10
N THR A 139 -2.91 -11.82 17.22
CA THR A 139 -1.49 -12.18 17.29
C THR A 139 -0.83 -11.53 18.51
N LEU A 140 -1.06 -10.23 18.75
CA LEU A 140 -0.53 -9.53 19.92
C LEU A 140 -1.08 -10.11 21.23
N VAL A 141 -2.36 -10.50 21.26
CA VAL A 141 -2.96 -11.13 22.44
C VAL A 141 -2.45 -12.55 22.65
N ALA A 142 -2.29 -13.34 21.59
CA ALA A 142 -1.82 -14.72 21.68
C ALA A 142 -0.35 -14.81 22.09
N LEU A 143 0.47 -13.85 21.67
CA LEU A 143 1.90 -13.80 21.99
C LEU A 143 2.19 -12.97 23.25
N GLY A 144 1.32 -12.04 23.62
CA GLY A 144 1.48 -11.15 24.76
C GLY A 144 1.15 -11.83 26.09
N PHE A 145 1.79 -11.38 27.17
CA PHE A 145 1.62 -11.91 28.53
C PHE A 145 0.87 -10.95 29.46
N GLU A 146 0.57 -9.72 29.01
CA GLU A 146 -0.15 -8.69 29.78
C GLU A 146 -1.38 -8.19 29.00
N VAL A 147 -2.46 -8.97 29.01
CA VAL A 147 -3.68 -8.63 28.27
C VAL A 147 -4.91 -8.50 29.18
N PHE A 148 -5.44 -7.28 29.28
CA PHE A 148 -6.78 -7.03 29.78
C PHE A 148 -7.78 -7.05 28.62
N VAL A 149 -8.34 -8.23 28.32
CA VAL A 149 -9.11 -8.54 27.10
C VAL A 149 -10.26 -7.55 26.83
N LEU A 150 -10.98 -7.09 27.86
CA LEU A 150 -12.12 -6.18 27.68
C LEU A 150 -11.69 -4.79 27.21
N SER A 151 -10.67 -4.21 27.85
CA SER A 151 -10.15 -2.89 27.51
C SER A 151 -9.42 -2.91 26.17
N SER A 152 -8.79 -4.04 25.83
CA SER A 152 -8.04 -4.21 24.59
C SER A 152 -8.91 -4.37 23.34
N LEU A 153 -10.23 -4.59 23.45
CA LEU A 153 -11.12 -4.55 22.29
C LEU A 153 -11.15 -3.16 21.62
N THR A 154 -10.97 -2.11 22.41
CA THR A 154 -10.94 -0.72 21.90
C THR A 154 -9.68 -0.44 21.07
N TRP A 155 -8.62 -1.23 21.28
CA TRP A 155 -7.41 -1.23 20.45
C TRP A 155 -7.74 -1.55 18.99
N MET A 156 -8.59 -2.55 18.76
CA MET A 156 -8.97 -2.94 17.40
C MET A 156 -9.72 -1.83 16.67
N LEU A 157 -10.57 -1.07 17.38
CA LEU A 157 -11.24 0.11 16.81
C LEU A 157 -10.22 1.19 16.44
N GLY A 158 -9.25 1.43 17.33
CA GLY A 158 -8.10 2.29 17.06
C GLY A 158 -7.35 1.89 15.80
N ALA A 159 -7.02 0.61 15.65
CA ALA A 159 -6.32 0.09 14.48
C ALA A 159 -7.14 0.24 13.19
N ILE A 160 -8.44 -0.08 13.21
CA ILE A 160 -9.29 0.12 12.03
C ILE A 160 -9.31 1.61 11.63
N LEU A 161 -9.47 2.51 12.60
CA LEU A 161 -9.43 3.95 12.36
C LEU A 161 -8.07 4.43 11.84
N GLY A 162 -6.97 3.97 12.44
CA GLY A 162 -5.61 4.31 12.04
C GLY A 162 -5.31 3.92 10.60
N ASN A 163 -5.72 2.70 10.21
CA ASN A 163 -5.59 2.21 8.84
C ASN A 163 -6.35 3.09 7.84
N LEU A 164 -7.62 3.35 8.13
CA LEU A 164 -8.47 4.18 7.27
C LEU A 164 -7.95 5.61 7.14
N LEU A 165 -7.60 6.23 8.26
CA LEU A 165 -7.12 7.61 8.30
C LEU A 165 -5.76 7.74 7.62
N GLY A 166 -4.79 6.91 7.98
CA GLY A 166 -3.43 6.94 7.45
C GLY A 166 -3.41 6.72 5.93
N PHE A 167 -4.06 5.67 5.47
CA PHE A 167 -4.12 5.34 4.05
C PHE A 167 -4.84 6.43 3.23
N ARG A 168 -6.03 6.86 3.67
CA ARG A 168 -6.83 7.85 2.92
C ARG A 168 -6.21 9.24 2.95
N ALA A 169 -5.58 9.65 4.06
CA ALA A 169 -4.91 10.94 4.15
C ALA A 169 -3.78 11.03 3.11
N VAL A 170 -2.93 10.01 3.02
CA VAL A 170 -1.85 9.96 2.04
C VAL A 170 -2.39 9.97 0.60
N ILE A 171 -3.43 9.20 0.31
CA ILE A 171 -3.99 9.15 -1.04
C ILE A 171 -4.58 10.50 -1.45
N ARG A 172 -5.30 11.17 -0.55
CA ARG A 172 -5.81 12.53 -0.80
C ARG A 172 -4.67 13.51 -1.07
N LEU A 173 -3.60 13.46 -0.28
CA LEU A 173 -2.42 14.31 -0.51
C LEU A 173 -1.78 14.04 -1.87
N ARG A 174 -1.68 12.77 -2.28
CA ARG A 174 -1.15 12.41 -3.61
C ARG A 174 -2.02 12.97 -4.73
N GLN A 175 -3.35 12.91 -4.61
CA GLN A 175 -4.28 13.43 -5.62
C GLN A 175 -4.21 14.95 -5.79
N VAL A 176 -3.91 15.70 -4.72
CA VAL A 176 -3.79 17.17 -4.77
C VAL A 176 -2.46 17.61 -5.40
N THR A 177 -1.44 16.74 -5.41
CA THR A 177 -0.07 17.07 -5.86
C THR A 177 0.17 16.73 -7.35
N ILE A 178 -0.80 16.12 -8.03
CA ILE A 178 -0.75 15.70 -9.45
C ILE A 178 -1.73 16.56 -10.23
#